data_AF-A1ZKS4-F1
#
_entry.id   AF-A1ZKS4-F1
#
_cell.length_a   1.000
_cell.length_b   1.000
_cell.length_c   1.000
_cell.angle_alpha   90.00
_cell.angle_beta   90.00
_cell.angle_gamma   90.00
#
_symmetry.space_group_name_H-M   'P 1'
#
loop_
_entity.id
_entity.type
_entity.pdbx_description
1 polymer ?
#
loop_
_entity_poly.entity_id
_entity_poly.type
_entity_poly.pdbx_seq_one_letter_code
_entity_poly.pdbx_strand_id
1 'polypeptide(L)'
;MQKLYESGLDFTMTDLKHLNGSLYYLDWTNNYPNTELPEKEAVFQEKTIKLFEFPPMFEKKIESKIFFHFKRKSENLRKHGLFADEVDPNLAQLERLEHLENQQNQRSQRNPRNSYRD
;
A
#
# COMPACT_ATOMS: atom_id res chain seq x y z
N MET A 1 3.97 9.46 3.60
CA MET A 1 5.09 9.73 2.66
C MET A 1 6.20 8.69 2.75
N GLN A 2 6.77 8.43 3.94
CA GLN A 2 7.86 7.47 4.12
C GLN A 2 7.64 6.11 3.42
N LYS A 3 6.49 5.46 3.66
CA LYS A 3 6.16 4.15 3.05
C LYS A 3 6.06 4.16 1.51
N LEU A 4 5.74 5.31 0.92
CA LEU A 4 5.71 5.46 -0.54
C LEU A 4 7.13 5.37 -1.08
N TYR A 5 8.07 6.10 -0.47
CA TYR A 5 9.48 6.05 -0.84
C TYR A 5 10.09 4.68 -0.60
N GLU A 6 9.80 4.05 0.55
CA GLU A 6 10.29 2.70 0.88
C GLU A 6 9.81 1.63 -0.09
N SER A 7 8.63 1.81 -0.70
CA SER A 7 8.12 0.83 -1.66
C SER A 7 8.91 0.78 -2.97
N GLY A 8 9.67 1.84 -3.30
CA GLY A 8 10.42 1.95 -4.56
C GLY A 8 9.55 2.04 -5.82
N LEU A 9 8.23 2.22 -5.66
CA LEU A 9 7.28 2.38 -6.76
C LEU A 9 7.25 3.85 -7.22
N ASP A 10 7.01 4.07 -8.51
CA ASP A 10 6.73 5.37 -9.09
C ASP A 10 5.24 5.71 -8.91
N PHE A 11 4.98 6.66 -8.00
CA PHE A 11 3.64 7.13 -7.71
C PHE A 11 3.30 8.35 -8.56
N THR A 12 2.08 8.36 -9.09
CA THR A 12 1.47 9.60 -9.55
C THR A 12 0.72 10.30 -8.41
N MET A 13 0.46 11.60 -8.59
CA MET A 13 -0.42 12.37 -7.72
C MET A 13 -1.80 11.69 -7.53
N THR A 14 -2.32 11.08 -8.58
CA THR A 14 -3.61 10.38 -8.57
C THR A 14 -3.54 9.12 -7.71
N ASP A 15 -2.47 8.34 -7.82
CA ASP A 15 -2.27 7.14 -6.98
C ASP A 15 -2.24 7.52 -5.50
N LEU A 16 -1.54 8.60 -5.16
CA LEU A 16 -1.41 9.07 -3.79
C LEU A 16 -2.74 9.54 -3.20
N LYS A 17 -3.52 10.34 -3.94
CA LYS A 17 -4.87 10.76 -3.52
C LYS A 17 -5.80 9.57 -3.37
N HIS A 18 -5.76 8.62 -4.31
CA HIS A 18 -6.59 7.43 -4.26
C HIS A 18 -6.29 6.56 -3.04
N LEU A 19 -5.00 6.30 -2.77
CA LEU A 19 -4.58 5.52 -1.61
C LEU A 19 -4.92 6.19 -0.29
N ASN A 20 -4.63 7.49 -0.15
CA ASN A 20 -4.90 8.24 1.08
C ASN A 20 -6.41 8.33 1.37
N GLY A 21 -7.20 8.64 0.35
CA GLY A 21 -8.67 8.67 0.46
C GLY A 21 -9.26 7.28 0.71
N SER A 22 -8.78 6.24 0.02
CA SER A 22 -9.24 4.86 0.24
C SER A 22 -8.96 4.39 1.67
N LEU A 23 -7.76 4.64 2.20
CA LEU A 23 -7.42 4.34 3.59
C LEU A 23 -8.34 5.06 4.57
N TYR A 24 -8.65 6.32 4.30
CA TYR A 24 -9.51 7.09 5.18
C TYR A 24 -10.97 6.59 5.13
N TYR A 25 -11.61 6.67 3.97
CA TYR A 25 -13.04 6.43 3.83
C TYR A 25 -13.44 4.95 3.91
N LEU A 26 -12.54 4.01 3.56
CA LEU A 26 -12.89 2.58 3.56
C LEU A 26 -12.34 1.84 4.78
N ASP A 27 -11.28 2.32 5.41
CA ASP A 27 -10.66 1.63 6.54
C ASP A 27 -10.74 2.43 7.83
N TRP A 28 -10.50 3.74 7.80
CA TRP A 28 -10.56 4.53 9.03
C TRP A 28 -12.00 4.77 9.47
N THR A 29 -12.80 5.45 8.66
CA THR A 29 -14.17 5.85 9.04
C THR A 29 -15.08 4.66 9.35
N ASN A 30 -14.84 3.51 8.72
CA ASN A 30 -15.60 2.28 9.00
C ASN A 30 -15.27 1.66 10.37
N ASN A 31 -14.03 1.81 10.85
CA ASN A 31 -13.61 1.25 12.14
C ASN A 31 -13.66 2.30 13.27
N TYR A 32 -13.60 3.59 12.93
CA TYR A 32 -13.54 4.73 13.85
C TYR A 32 -14.49 5.85 13.39
N PRO A 33 -15.81 5.62 13.37
CA PRO A 33 -16.77 6.55 12.76
C PRO A 33 -16.87 7.91 13.45
N ASN A 34 -16.44 8.01 14.71
CA ASN A 34 -16.52 9.24 15.52
C ASN A 34 -15.15 9.88 15.77
N THR A 35 -14.14 9.52 14.97
CA THR A 35 -12.77 10.02 15.15
C THR A 35 -12.24 10.49 13.80
N GLU A 36 -11.91 11.76 13.69
CA GLU A 36 -11.27 12.31 12.50
C GLU A 36 -9.75 12.19 12.60
N LEU A 37 -9.09 11.99 11.46
CA LEU A 37 -7.63 12.02 11.40
C LEU A 37 -7.15 13.45 11.12
N PRO A 38 -6.04 13.87 11.74
CA PRO A 38 -5.41 15.13 11.37
C PRO A 38 -4.90 15.04 9.92
N GLU A 39 -5.01 16.16 9.22
CA GLU A 39 -4.40 16.35 7.90
C GLU A 39 -3.02 16.98 8.04
N LYS A 40 -2.10 16.56 7.17
CA LYS A 40 -0.78 17.15 7.06
C LYS A 40 -0.47 17.52 5.64
N GLU A 41 0.12 18.70 5.50
CA GLU A 41 0.67 19.16 4.24
C GLU A 41 2.01 18.45 3.94
N ALA A 42 2.14 17.95 2.72
CA ALA A 42 3.35 17.37 2.18
C ALA A 42 3.60 17.93 0.79
N VAL A 43 4.87 18.03 0.39
CA VAL A 43 5.24 18.36 -0.98
C VAL A 43 5.46 17.07 -1.75
N PHE A 44 4.77 16.90 -2.88
CA PHE A 44 4.91 15.77 -3.78
C PHE A 44 4.90 16.25 -5.22
N GLN A 45 5.94 15.90 -6.00
CA GLN A 45 6.12 16.38 -7.38
C GLN A 45 5.93 17.91 -7.49
N GLU A 46 6.63 18.65 -6.62
CA GLU A 46 6.61 20.13 -6.52
C GLU A 46 5.23 20.75 -6.16
N LYS A 47 4.24 19.92 -5.83
CA LYS A 47 2.90 20.37 -5.43
C LYS A 47 2.65 20.08 -3.96
N THR A 48 2.07 21.06 -3.27
CA THR A 48 1.57 20.85 -1.92
C THR A 48 0.28 20.04 -1.96
N ILE A 49 0.23 19.00 -1.13
CA ILE A 49 -0.92 18.13 -0.96
C ILE A 49 -1.26 17.97 0.50
N LYS A 50 -2.54 17.75 0.79
CA LYS A 50 -3.03 17.39 2.12
C LYS A 50 -3.28 15.90 2.18
N LEU A 51 -2.72 15.24 3.20
CA LEU A 51 -2.85 13.81 3.43
C LEU A 51 -3.24 13.57 4.89
N PHE A 52 -4.09 12.58 5.13
CA PHE A 52 -4.38 12.13 6.49
C PHE A 52 -3.15 11.49 7.15
N GLU A 53 -2.88 11.81 8.41
CA GLU A 53 -1.89 11.15 9.25
C GLU A 53 -2.52 9.95 9.96
N PHE A 54 -2.20 8.75 9.47
CA PHE A 54 -2.67 7.51 10.08
C PHE A 54 -1.80 7.11 11.28
N PRO A 55 -2.39 6.51 12.33
CA PRO A 55 -1.62 6.02 13.47
C PRO A 55 -0.70 4.85 13.07
N PRO A 56 0.37 4.57 13.84
CA PRO A 56 1.34 3.51 13.53
C PRO A 56 0.72 2.12 13.30
N MET A 57 -0.40 1.81 13.96
CA MET A 57 -1.11 0.54 13.76
C MET A 57 -1.61 0.31 12.32
N PHE A 58 -1.70 1.36 11.50
CA PHE A 58 -2.07 1.27 10.08
C PHE A 58 -0.89 0.96 9.15
N GLU A 59 0.35 0.92 9.65
CA GLU A 59 1.56 0.77 8.82
C GLU A 59 1.47 -0.41 7.83
N LYS A 60 1.20 -1.62 8.34
CA LYS A 60 1.04 -2.81 7.49
C LYS A 60 -0.12 -2.70 6.50
N LYS A 61 -1.21 -2.05 6.90
CA LYS A 61 -2.39 -1.86 6.04
C LYS A 61 -2.08 -0.87 4.91
N ILE A 62 -1.29 0.17 5.19
CA ILE A 62 -0.79 1.11 4.18
C ILE A 62 0.09 0.35 3.17
N GLU A 63 1.02 -0.48 3.65
CA GLU A 63 1.88 -1.30 2.79
C GLU A 63 1.06 -2.24 1.88
N SER A 64 0.12 -3.00 2.45
CA SER A 64 -0.75 -3.89 1.68
C SER A 64 -1.56 -3.12 0.64
N LYS A 65 -2.12 -1.95 0.98
CA LYS A 65 -2.89 -1.17 0.01
C LYS A 65 -2.05 -0.62 -1.13
N ILE A 66 -0.84 -0.14 -0.83
CA ILE A 66 0.11 0.26 -1.86
C ILE A 66 0.32 -0.91 -2.82
N PHE A 67 0.66 -2.09 -2.29
CA PHE A 67 0.86 -3.28 -3.10
C PHE A 67 -0.36 -3.63 -3.97
N PHE A 68 -1.55 -3.78 -3.38
CA PHE A 68 -2.75 -4.18 -4.13
C PHE A 68 -3.21 -3.13 -5.14
N HIS A 69 -3.03 -1.84 -4.86
CA HIS A 69 -3.34 -0.76 -5.81
C HIS A 69 -2.54 -0.91 -7.09
N PHE A 70 -1.22 -1.04 -6.97
CA PHE A 70 -0.33 -1.16 -8.11
C PHE A 70 -0.41 -2.53 -8.78
N LYS A 71 -0.62 -3.62 -8.03
CA LYS A 71 -0.91 -4.94 -8.61
C LYS A 71 -2.15 -4.90 -9.50
N ARG A 72 -3.26 -4.34 -9.01
CA ARG A 72 -4.49 -4.19 -9.80
C ARG A 72 -4.30 -3.26 -11.01
N LYS A 73 -3.53 -2.19 -10.85
CA LYS A 73 -3.18 -1.26 -11.95
C LYS A 73 -2.41 -2.00 -13.05
N SER A 74 -1.38 -2.76 -12.69
CA SER A 74 -0.56 -3.54 -13.62
C SER A 74 -1.38 -4.63 -14.32
N GLU A 75 -2.22 -5.36 -13.57
CA GLU A 75 -3.14 -6.35 -14.15
C GLU A 75 -4.12 -5.74 -15.17
N ASN A 76 -4.62 -4.54 -14.90
CA ASN A 76 -5.50 -3.83 -15.83
C ASN A 76 -4.76 -3.42 -17.11
N LEU A 77 -3.54 -2.91 -17.00
CA LEU A 77 -2.71 -2.58 -18.17
C LEU A 77 -2.49 -3.81 -19.06
N ARG A 78 -2.14 -4.95 -18.44
CA ARG A 78 -1.98 -6.24 -19.13
C ARG A 78 -3.25 -6.71 -19.83
N LYS A 79 -4.42 -6.58 -19.17
CA LYS A 79 -5.72 -6.95 -19.74
C LYS A 79 -6.09 -6.11 -20.97
N HIS A 80 -5.64 -4.87 -21.03
CA HIS A 80 -5.92 -3.95 -22.14
C HIS A 80 -4.84 -3.96 -23.24
N GLY A 81 -3.90 -4.92 -23.22
CA GLY A 81 -2.92 -5.11 -24.29
C GLY A 81 -1.82 -4.06 -24.34
N LEU A 82 -1.66 -3.25 -23.29
CA LEU A 82 -0.47 -2.42 -23.10
C LEU A 82 0.62 -3.34 -22.54
N PHE A 83 1.66 -3.64 -23.34
CA PHE A 83 2.75 -4.51 -22.92
C PHE A 83 3.38 -3.97 -21.63
N ALA A 84 3.21 -4.73 -20.54
CA ALA A 84 3.57 -4.29 -19.19
C ALA A 84 5.07 -3.98 -19.05
N ASP A 85 5.91 -4.64 -19.85
CA ASP A 85 7.38 -4.50 -19.82
C ASP A 85 7.89 -3.19 -20.46
N GLU A 86 7.09 -2.53 -21.30
CA GLU A 86 7.44 -1.21 -21.89
C GLU A 86 6.67 -0.05 -21.25
N VAL A 87 5.58 -0.32 -20.51
CA VAL A 87 4.61 0.70 -20.11
C VAL A 87 4.46 0.86 -18.59
N ASP A 88 4.77 -0.17 -17.78
CA ASP A 88 4.65 -0.08 -16.32
C ASP A 88 6.03 -0.01 -15.62
N PRO A 89 6.50 1.19 -15.23
CA PRO A 89 7.78 1.33 -14.53
C PRO A 89 7.79 0.62 -13.17
N ASN A 90 6.63 0.17 -12.67
CA ASN A 90 6.50 -0.48 -11.37
C ASN A 90 6.60 -2.00 -11.42
N LEU A 91 6.53 -2.63 -12.60
CA LEU A 91 6.36 -4.08 -12.71
C LEU A 91 7.46 -4.86 -11.96
N ALA A 92 8.73 -4.55 -12.24
CA ALA A 92 9.87 -5.21 -11.60
C ALA A 92 9.90 -5.02 -10.07
N GLN A 93 9.40 -3.89 -9.57
CA GLN A 93 9.35 -3.62 -8.14
C GLN A 93 8.15 -4.31 -7.48
N LEU A 94 7.02 -4.42 -8.18
CA LEU A 94 5.85 -5.17 -7.73
C LEU A 94 6.15 -6.66 -7.57
N GLU A 95 6.88 -7.25 -8.52
CA GLU A 95 7.30 -8.65 -8.42
C GLU A 95 8.17 -8.91 -7.18
N ARG A 96 9.05 -7.97 -6.82
CA ARG A 96 9.85 -8.05 -5.58
C ARG A 96 8.97 -7.98 -4.35
N LEU A 97 8.03 -7.04 -4.31
CA LEU A 97 7.10 -6.89 -3.19
C LEU A 97 6.21 -8.13 -3.02
N GLU A 98 5.75 -8.73 -4.11
CA GLU A 98 4.96 -9.96 -4.08
C GLU A 98 5.75 -11.13 -3.49
N HIS A 99 7.03 -11.28 -3.86
CA HIS A 99 7.89 -12.31 -3.27
C HIS A 99 8.09 -12.11 -1.76
N LEU A 100 8.23 -10.86 -1.30
CA LEU A 100 8.37 -10.54 0.13
C LEU A 100 7.09 -10.83 0.91
N GLU A 101 5.93 -10.46 0.35
CA GLU A 101 4.62 -10.73 0.96
C GLU A 101 4.38 -12.24 1.10
N ASN A 102 4.68 -13.01 0.05
CA ASN A 102 4.56 -14.46 0.05
C ASN A 102 5.48 -15.12 1.10
N GLN A 103 6.69 -14.61 1.29
CA GLN A 103 7.60 -15.10 2.34
C GLN A 103 7.09 -14.78 3.76
N GLN A 104 6.53 -13.59 3.99
CA GLN A 104 5.96 -13.22 5.29
C GLN A 104 4.73 -14.07 5.63
N ASN A 105 3.87 -14.35 4.65
CA ASN A 105 2.71 -15.23 4.81
C ASN A 105 3.13 -16.67 5.14
N GLN A 106 4.17 -17.20 4.48
CA GLN A 106 4.70 -18.53 4.79
C GLN A 106 5.34 -18.62 6.18
N ARG A 107 6.02 -17.56 6.65
CA ARG A 107 6.57 -17.51 8.01
C ARG A 107 5.47 -17.47 9.08
N SER A 108 4.38 -16.76 8.81
CA SER A 108 3.24 -16.65 9.74
C SER A 108 2.48 -17.97 9.89
N GLN A 109 2.50 -18.85 8.88
CA GLN A 109 1.87 -20.18 8.93
C GLN A 109 2.76 -21.27 9.58
N ARG A 110 4.07 -21.04 9.72
CA ARG A 110 5.02 -22.05 10.25
C ARG A 110 5.20 -22.05 11.77
N ASN A 111 4.41 -21.29 12.53
CA ASN A 111 4.51 -21.26 13.99
C ASN A 111 3.20 -21.74 14.66
N PRO A 112 2.87 -23.04 14.60
CA PRO A 112 1.96 -23.61 15.58
C PRO A 112 2.69 -23.62 16.94
N ARG A 113 2.07 -22.96 17.91
CA ARG A 113 2.48 -22.87 19.31
C ARG A 113 3.12 -24.16 19.82
N ASN A 114 4.28 -23.99 20.43
CA ASN A 114 4.79 -24.92 21.44
C ASN A 114 3.75 -24.96 22.57
N SER A 115 2.83 -25.92 22.52
CA SER A 115 1.90 -26.18 23.60
C SER A 115 2.68 -26.84 24.73
N TYR A 116 2.84 -26.10 25.81
CA TYR A 116 3.19 -26.62 27.13
C TYR A 116 2.46 -27.93 27.39
N ARG A 117 3.23 -28.98 27.69
CA ARG A 117 2.78 -30.06 28.55
C ARG A 117 3.82 -30.22 29.64
N ASP A 118 3.40 -29.84 30.84
CA ASP A 118 3.96 -30.26 32.11
C ASP A 118 3.97 -31.80 32.23
#